data_AF-A0A8J1Z2W9-F1
#
_entry.id   AF-A0A8J1Z2W9-F1
#
_cell.length_a   1.000
_cell.length_b   1.000
_cell.length_c   1.000
_cell.angle_alpha   90.00
_cell.angle_beta   90.00
_cell.angle_gamma   90.00
#
_symmetry.space_group_name_H-M   'P 1'
#
loop_
_entity.id
_entity.type
_entity.pdbx_description
1 polymer ?
#
loop_
_entity_poly.entity_id
_entity_poly.type
_entity_poly.pdbx_seq_one_letter_code
_entity_poly.pdbx_strand_id
1 'polypeptide(L)'
;MGAGVPPSLLNSFTLAGAAGYQVVMGVAHALHTPLMSVTNAISGATALGGLMMLGKGGIGVDLLAATATSISAVNIVGGFMVTKKMLDLFKRPGDVDHSNLLAIPGAMVVAGPLVGGQAMVEPVNTVSGLMCIGAIGGLSNMKTADLGCKLGMCGIAGATTSTLVSVEPGYTVPAVALLGAGAAGGYHVANQVSPIQLPQTVAAFHSLVGAAAMLASIGSYAAHPEVGMTMHNSAAILGDFIGGVTLTGSIVAFMKLDGRLDSKPLNLPNKNMLNLGGLGAQGLLCSHFFSSGGGVMDLWATAVLSNVMGYHLVGSVGGADMPVCITVLNSYSGWALVAEGFLLDSPILTVVGSLIGFSGGILTKIMCDAMNRDIMNVLFGGMNVAAPAAKGEEAPKEHVETSVDATVTALTSASKVLIIPGYGMAVSRAQTAVADLANTLLDNGVAVEFGIHPVAGRMPGQMNVLLAEAGVSYDHVLEMDEVNPDIADVDVCLIVGANDITNSAAQEIEGCSIWGMPVIEVWKSKKTVYLKRTMGGGYADLENPVFFKDNTEMLLGDAKGTCESLASKVKEVYAA
;
A
#
# COMPACT_ATOMS: atom_id res chain seq x y z
N MET A 1 -20.76 -19.48 -10.69
CA MET A 1 -20.93 -18.38 -11.66
C MET A 1 -22.03 -18.64 -12.71
N GLY A 2 -22.95 -19.61 -12.45
CA GLY A 2 -24.44 -19.58 -12.52
C GLY A 2 -25.23 -18.96 -13.68
N ALA A 3 -26.50 -19.40 -13.82
CA ALA A 3 -27.54 -18.68 -14.56
C ALA A 3 -27.81 -17.30 -13.91
N GLY A 4 -27.89 -16.24 -14.71
CA GLY A 4 -28.22 -14.88 -14.24
C GLY A 4 -27.04 -13.90 -14.13
N VAL A 5 -25.80 -14.32 -14.41
CA VAL A 5 -24.65 -13.41 -14.52
C VAL A 5 -24.46 -12.98 -15.99
N PRO A 6 -24.43 -11.67 -16.31
CA PRO A 6 -24.16 -11.21 -17.66
C PRO A 6 -22.79 -11.71 -18.18
N PRO A 7 -22.72 -12.36 -19.36
CA PRO A 7 -21.45 -12.84 -19.91
C PRO A 7 -20.41 -11.74 -20.12
N SER A 8 -20.86 -10.52 -20.45
CA SER A 8 -20.00 -9.34 -20.62
C SER A 8 -19.23 -8.98 -19.34
N LEU A 9 -19.90 -8.98 -18.19
CA LEU A 9 -19.30 -8.69 -16.90
C LEU A 9 -18.36 -9.81 -16.46
N LEU A 10 -18.73 -11.07 -16.69
CA LEU A 10 -17.86 -12.20 -16.37
C LEU A 10 -16.59 -12.21 -17.22
N ASN A 11 -16.70 -11.91 -18.52
CA ASN A 11 -15.55 -11.75 -19.41
C ASN A 11 -14.66 -10.59 -18.96
N SER A 12 -15.25 -9.44 -18.63
CA SER A 12 -14.51 -8.27 -18.13
C SER A 12 -13.78 -8.60 -16.83
N PHE A 13 -14.47 -9.23 -15.87
CA PHE A 13 -13.90 -9.67 -14.59
C PHE A 13 -12.68 -10.58 -14.77
N THR A 14 -12.84 -11.62 -15.58
CA THR A 14 -11.81 -12.66 -15.78
C THR A 14 -10.61 -12.14 -16.56
N LEU A 15 -10.83 -11.45 -17.67
CA LEU A 15 -9.75 -10.91 -18.50
C LEU A 15 -8.99 -9.78 -17.78
N ALA A 16 -9.70 -8.89 -17.09
CA ALA A 16 -9.05 -7.84 -16.29
C ALA A 16 -8.28 -8.43 -15.12
N GLY A 17 -8.77 -9.51 -14.51
CA GLY A 17 -8.03 -10.23 -13.47
C GLY A 17 -6.73 -10.85 -13.99
N ALA A 18 -6.77 -11.51 -15.16
CA ALA A 18 -5.57 -12.06 -15.79
C ALA A 18 -4.57 -10.96 -16.20
N ALA A 19 -5.06 -9.85 -16.76
CA ALA A 19 -4.23 -8.69 -17.08
C ALA A 19 -3.61 -8.09 -15.81
N GLY A 20 -4.40 -7.92 -14.75
CA GLY A 20 -3.96 -7.42 -13.45
C GLY A 20 -2.86 -8.26 -12.83
N TYR A 21 -2.99 -9.59 -12.91
CA TYR A 21 -1.93 -10.50 -12.47
C TYR A 21 -0.60 -10.24 -13.20
N GLN A 22 -0.64 -10.15 -14.53
CA GLN A 22 0.57 -9.97 -15.34
C GLN A 22 1.23 -8.60 -15.09
N VAL A 23 0.45 -7.51 -15.05
CA VAL A 23 1.03 -6.18 -14.89
C VAL A 23 1.60 -5.96 -13.50
N VAL A 24 0.98 -6.50 -12.45
CA VAL A 24 1.44 -6.33 -11.06
C VAL A 24 2.73 -7.10 -10.80
N MET A 25 2.83 -8.33 -11.32
CA MET A 25 4.06 -9.12 -11.24
C MET A 25 5.24 -8.46 -11.98
N GLY A 26 4.96 -7.57 -12.93
CA GLY A 26 5.97 -6.81 -13.65
C GLY A 26 6.36 -5.48 -13.00
N VAL A 27 5.76 -5.09 -11.87
CA VAL A 27 6.09 -3.83 -11.18
C VAL A 27 7.45 -3.95 -10.49
N ALA A 28 8.27 -2.90 -10.58
CA ALA A 28 9.53 -2.86 -9.86
C ALA A 28 9.30 -2.80 -8.34
N HIS A 29 10.08 -3.54 -7.53
CA HIS A 29 9.93 -3.60 -6.08
C HIS A 29 9.95 -2.21 -5.41
N ALA A 30 10.88 -1.35 -5.83
CA ALA A 30 10.97 0.04 -5.40
C ALA A 30 9.71 0.89 -5.68
N LEU A 31 8.84 0.44 -6.59
CA LEU A 31 7.59 1.10 -6.99
C LEU A 31 6.34 0.46 -6.36
N HIS A 32 6.47 -0.46 -5.40
CA HIS A 32 5.31 -1.03 -4.70
C HIS A 32 4.52 -0.01 -3.86
N THR A 33 5.17 1.01 -3.26
CA THR A 33 4.43 2.10 -2.58
C THR A 33 3.65 2.97 -3.56
N PRO A 34 4.27 3.47 -4.65
CA PRO A 34 3.54 4.13 -5.73
C PRO A 34 2.43 3.27 -6.33
N LEU A 35 2.62 1.95 -6.48
CA LEU A 35 1.58 1.02 -6.93
C LEU A 35 0.34 1.08 -6.05
N MET A 36 0.51 0.94 -4.71
CA MET A 36 -0.61 1.05 -3.78
C MET A 36 -1.30 2.42 -3.88
N SER A 37 -0.53 3.50 -4.08
CA SER A 37 -1.11 4.83 -4.25
C SER A 37 -1.88 4.98 -5.57
N VAL A 38 -1.37 4.44 -6.69
CA VAL A 38 -2.05 4.46 -7.99
C VAL A 38 -3.32 3.63 -7.94
N THR A 39 -3.27 2.41 -7.40
CA THR A 39 -4.47 1.56 -7.29
C THR A 39 -5.52 2.23 -6.41
N ASN A 40 -5.10 2.88 -5.32
CA ASN A 40 -6.01 3.67 -4.51
C ASN A 40 -6.62 4.86 -5.28
N ALA A 41 -5.83 5.60 -6.07
CA ALA A 41 -6.37 6.70 -6.86
C ALA A 41 -7.41 6.22 -7.90
N ILE A 42 -7.10 5.08 -8.54
CA ILE A 42 -7.97 4.45 -9.54
C ILE A 42 -9.26 3.88 -8.88
N SER A 43 -9.19 3.32 -7.66
CA SER A 43 -10.39 2.85 -6.94
C SER A 43 -11.36 3.98 -6.56
N GLY A 44 -10.95 5.24 -6.73
CA GLY A 44 -11.85 6.39 -6.77
C GLY A 44 -12.93 6.28 -7.86
N ALA A 45 -12.84 5.30 -8.77
CA ALA A 45 -13.92 4.92 -9.69
C ALA A 45 -15.26 4.58 -9.01
N THR A 46 -15.30 4.35 -7.69
CA THR A 46 -16.56 4.35 -6.90
C THR A 46 -17.40 5.63 -7.10
N ALA A 47 -16.78 6.74 -7.55
CA ALA A 47 -17.52 7.93 -7.97
C ALA A 47 -18.51 7.64 -9.09
N LEU A 48 -18.17 6.72 -10.01
CA LEU A 48 -19.03 6.32 -11.12
C LEU A 48 -20.33 5.71 -10.59
N GLY A 49 -20.28 4.88 -9.56
CA GLY A 49 -21.48 4.28 -9.01
C GLY A 49 -22.37 5.29 -8.28
N GLY A 50 -21.78 6.20 -7.51
CA GLY A 50 -22.49 7.34 -6.94
C GLY A 50 -23.20 8.18 -8.02
N LEU A 51 -22.50 8.52 -9.11
CA LEU A 51 -23.08 9.25 -10.24
C LEU A 51 -24.21 8.49 -10.92
N MET A 52 -24.06 7.18 -11.13
CA MET A 52 -25.08 6.32 -11.74
C MET A 52 -26.35 6.19 -10.90
N MET A 53 -26.31 6.54 -9.61
CA MET A 53 -27.45 6.49 -8.69
C MET A 53 -28.16 7.83 -8.50
N LEU A 54 -27.50 8.96 -8.78
CA LEU A 54 -28.09 10.29 -8.61
C LEU A 54 -29.39 10.43 -9.43
N GLY A 55 -30.47 10.82 -8.76
CA GLY A 55 -31.78 11.06 -9.36
C GLY A 55 -32.61 9.81 -9.65
N LYS A 56 -32.10 8.63 -9.31
CA LYS A 56 -32.81 7.35 -9.55
C LYS A 56 -33.64 6.86 -8.38
N GLY A 57 -33.65 7.60 -7.26
CA GLY A 57 -34.39 7.23 -6.06
C GLY A 57 -35.00 8.44 -5.35
N GLY A 58 -35.35 8.27 -4.09
CA GLY A 58 -35.78 9.38 -3.23
C GLY A 58 -34.58 10.15 -2.64
N ILE A 59 -34.89 11.20 -1.87
CA ILE A 59 -33.89 12.06 -1.22
C ILE A 59 -32.84 11.29 -0.39
N GLY A 60 -33.22 10.16 0.19
CA GLY A 60 -32.28 9.29 0.92
C GLY A 60 -31.24 8.65 0.01
N VAL A 61 -31.65 8.12 -1.14
CA VAL A 61 -30.73 7.56 -2.15
C VAL A 61 -29.84 8.65 -2.72
N ASP A 62 -30.41 9.81 -3.04
CA ASP A 62 -29.64 10.95 -3.56
C ASP A 62 -28.57 11.41 -2.56
N LEU A 63 -28.86 11.39 -1.25
CA LEU A 63 -27.87 11.73 -0.22
C LEU A 63 -26.74 10.70 -0.13
N LEU A 64 -27.06 9.40 -0.21
CA LEU A 64 -26.07 8.33 -0.25
C LEU A 64 -25.18 8.44 -1.50
N ALA A 65 -25.80 8.63 -2.66
CA ALA A 65 -25.14 8.82 -3.95
C ALA A 65 -24.25 10.08 -3.96
N ALA A 66 -24.73 11.19 -3.41
CA ALA A 66 -23.98 12.44 -3.29
C ALA A 66 -22.76 12.29 -2.38
N THR A 67 -22.93 11.58 -1.25
CA THR A 67 -21.84 11.30 -0.32
C THR A 67 -20.79 10.41 -0.97
N ALA A 68 -21.19 9.29 -1.58
CA ALA A 68 -20.30 8.38 -2.31
C ALA A 68 -19.53 9.13 -3.41
N THR A 69 -20.22 9.89 -4.26
CA THR A 69 -19.60 10.70 -5.33
C THR A 69 -18.54 11.66 -4.79
N SER A 70 -18.86 12.37 -3.69
CA SER A 70 -17.98 13.40 -3.12
C SER A 70 -16.72 12.79 -2.50
N ILE A 71 -16.86 11.75 -1.67
CA ILE A 71 -15.71 11.10 -1.01
C ILE A 71 -14.84 10.34 -2.00
N SER A 72 -15.43 9.76 -3.06
CA SER A 72 -14.68 9.14 -4.15
C SER A 72 -13.90 10.19 -4.94
N ALA A 73 -14.46 11.39 -5.17
CA ALA A 73 -13.72 12.48 -5.81
C ALA A 73 -12.56 13.02 -4.95
N VAL A 74 -12.70 13.03 -3.61
CA VAL A 74 -11.57 13.27 -2.69
C VAL A 74 -10.47 12.24 -2.93
N ASN A 75 -10.85 10.96 -3.05
CA ASN A 75 -9.92 9.87 -3.29
C ASN A 75 -9.22 9.95 -4.66
N ILE A 76 -9.95 10.28 -5.74
CA ILE A 76 -9.37 10.43 -7.09
C ILE A 76 -8.27 11.49 -7.07
N VAL A 77 -8.61 12.73 -6.68
CA VAL A 77 -7.66 13.85 -6.76
C VAL A 77 -6.56 13.70 -5.71
N GLY A 78 -6.94 13.37 -4.48
CA GLY A 78 -5.98 13.18 -3.41
C GLY A 78 -4.99 12.04 -3.71
N GLY A 79 -5.51 10.91 -4.19
CA GLY A 79 -4.73 9.74 -4.56
C GLY A 79 -3.72 10.03 -5.67
N PHE A 80 -4.16 10.58 -6.80
CA PHE A 80 -3.25 10.87 -7.92
C PHE A 80 -2.21 11.95 -7.57
N MET A 81 -2.55 12.93 -6.73
CA MET A 81 -1.58 13.91 -6.25
C MET A 81 -0.54 13.30 -5.31
N VAL A 82 -0.96 12.44 -4.38
CA VAL A 82 -0.06 11.69 -3.50
C VAL A 82 0.85 10.77 -4.31
N THR A 83 0.30 10.06 -5.31
CA THR A 83 1.10 9.26 -6.24
C THR A 83 2.15 10.11 -6.94
N LYS A 84 1.74 11.24 -7.53
CA LYS A 84 2.66 12.11 -8.24
C LYS A 84 3.77 12.62 -7.33
N LYS A 85 3.43 13.03 -6.11
CA LYS A 85 4.41 13.40 -5.09
C LYS A 85 5.40 12.27 -4.81
N MET A 86 4.94 11.02 -4.66
CA MET A 86 5.83 9.87 -4.49
C MET A 86 6.76 9.69 -5.69
N LEU A 87 6.23 9.72 -6.91
CA LEU A 87 7.00 9.51 -8.14
C LEU A 87 8.01 10.62 -8.41
N ASP A 88 7.67 11.87 -8.08
CA ASP A 88 8.56 13.02 -8.25
C ASP A 88 9.80 12.92 -7.34
N LEU A 89 9.74 12.19 -6.21
CA LEU A 89 10.92 11.94 -5.37
C LEU A 89 11.97 11.08 -6.08
N PHE A 90 11.56 10.19 -6.99
CA PHE A 90 12.46 9.30 -7.71
C PHE A 90 13.06 9.93 -8.98
N LYS A 91 12.62 11.14 -9.38
CA LYS A 91 13.11 11.81 -10.59
C LYS A 91 14.49 12.40 -10.35
N ARG A 92 15.42 12.13 -11.27
CA ARG A 92 16.77 12.71 -11.22
C ARG A 92 16.83 14.04 -11.95
N PRO A 93 17.79 14.92 -11.60
CA PRO A 93 18.13 16.07 -12.42
C PRO A 93 18.52 15.61 -13.85
N GLY A 94 17.73 15.98 -14.85
CA GLY A 94 17.97 15.64 -16.26
C GLY A 94 17.09 14.51 -16.83
N ASP A 95 16.27 13.84 -16.01
CA ASP A 95 15.28 12.90 -16.53
C ASP A 95 14.23 13.65 -17.39
N VAL A 96 13.98 13.14 -18.60
CA VAL A 96 13.05 13.76 -19.56
C VAL A 96 11.65 13.15 -19.39
N ASP A 97 10.67 14.00 -19.11
CA ASP A 97 9.27 13.61 -19.05
C ASP A 97 8.62 13.62 -20.44
N HIS A 98 8.39 12.43 -21.00
CA HIS A 98 7.73 12.24 -22.30
C HIS A 98 6.20 12.17 -22.23
N SER A 99 5.61 12.26 -21.04
CA SER A 99 4.18 12.10 -20.86
C SER A 99 3.32 13.21 -21.51
N ASN A 100 3.93 14.34 -21.91
CA ASN A 100 3.26 15.36 -22.72
C ASN A 100 2.66 14.77 -24.02
N LEU A 101 3.20 13.64 -24.50
CA LEU A 101 2.64 12.89 -25.63
C LEU A 101 1.22 12.35 -25.35
N LEU A 102 0.84 12.17 -24.08
CA LEU A 102 -0.51 11.79 -23.68
C LEU A 102 -1.51 12.95 -23.67
N ALA A 103 -1.07 14.21 -23.81
CA ALA A 103 -1.97 15.35 -23.72
C ALA A 103 -3.11 15.27 -24.75
N ILE A 104 -2.79 14.94 -26.01
CA ILE A 104 -3.78 14.82 -27.08
C ILE A 104 -4.64 13.55 -26.90
N PRO A 105 -4.07 12.32 -26.79
CA PRO A 105 -4.88 11.11 -26.58
C PRO A 105 -5.76 11.20 -25.32
N GLY A 106 -5.22 11.71 -24.21
CA GLY A 106 -5.97 11.90 -22.97
C GLY A 106 -7.12 12.89 -23.13
N ALA A 107 -6.87 14.04 -23.77
CA ALA A 107 -7.93 15.01 -24.05
C ALA A 107 -9.03 14.43 -24.96
N MET A 108 -8.68 13.60 -25.95
CA MET A 108 -9.65 12.93 -26.81
C MET A 108 -10.53 11.94 -26.04
N VAL A 109 -9.94 11.16 -25.13
CA VAL A 109 -10.68 10.22 -24.29
C VAL A 109 -11.67 10.95 -23.37
N VAL A 110 -11.25 12.07 -22.76
CA VAL A 110 -12.09 12.87 -21.86
C VAL A 110 -13.17 13.66 -22.60
N ALA A 111 -12.85 14.22 -23.77
CA ALA A 111 -13.81 15.01 -24.55
C ALA A 111 -14.78 14.13 -25.37
N GLY A 112 -14.41 12.88 -25.65
CA GLY A 112 -15.18 11.94 -26.47
C GLY A 112 -16.65 11.85 -26.07
N PRO A 113 -16.99 11.54 -24.80
CA PRO A 113 -18.38 11.46 -24.36
C PRO A 113 -19.11 12.79 -24.45
N LEU A 114 -18.44 13.90 -24.17
CA LEU A 114 -19.05 15.23 -24.17
C LEU A 114 -19.45 15.69 -25.57
N VAL A 115 -18.67 15.30 -26.59
CA VAL A 115 -18.91 15.68 -27.99
C VAL A 115 -19.77 14.64 -28.72
N GLY A 116 -19.47 13.36 -28.54
CA GLY A 116 -20.16 12.26 -29.23
C GLY A 116 -21.35 11.68 -28.49
N GLY A 117 -21.65 12.17 -27.27
CA GLY A 117 -22.79 11.75 -26.47
C GLY A 117 -22.76 10.27 -26.10
N GLN A 118 -23.94 9.68 -26.00
CA GLN A 118 -24.14 8.29 -25.58
C GLN A 118 -23.39 7.25 -26.45
N ALA A 119 -23.20 7.52 -27.74
CA ALA A 119 -22.49 6.61 -28.65
C ALA A 119 -21.01 6.43 -28.30
N MET A 120 -20.41 7.37 -27.54
CA MET A 120 -19.01 7.31 -27.14
C MET A 120 -18.78 6.66 -25.77
N VAL A 121 -19.83 6.44 -24.96
CA VAL A 121 -19.71 5.94 -23.58
C VAL A 121 -19.01 4.58 -23.52
N GLU A 122 -19.45 3.61 -24.32
CA GLU A 122 -18.88 2.25 -24.31
C GLU A 122 -17.44 2.19 -24.86
N PRO A 123 -17.12 2.79 -26.02
CA PRO A 123 -15.74 2.87 -26.50
C PRO A 123 -14.80 3.57 -25.51
N VAL A 124 -15.21 4.70 -24.94
CA VAL A 124 -14.39 5.47 -24.00
C VAL A 124 -14.19 4.71 -22.70
N ASN A 125 -15.19 4.00 -22.19
CA ASN A 125 -15.04 3.13 -21.02
C ASN A 125 -14.04 1.99 -21.28
N THR A 126 -14.06 1.40 -22.48
CA THR A 126 -13.08 0.35 -22.83
C THR A 126 -11.66 0.91 -22.88
N VAL A 127 -11.45 2.07 -23.53
CA VAL A 127 -10.16 2.76 -23.56
C VAL A 127 -9.72 3.17 -22.14
N SER A 128 -10.65 3.65 -21.32
CA SER A 128 -10.40 4.03 -19.93
C SER A 128 -9.91 2.85 -19.08
N GLY A 129 -10.52 1.67 -19.25
CA GLY A 129 -10.06 0.44 -18.61
C GLY A 129 -8.65 0.05 -19.04
N LEU A 130 -8.34 0.14 -20.34
CA LEU A 130 -6.99 -0.11 -20.86
C LEU A 130 -5.96 0.89 -20.31
N MET A 131 -6.33 2.17 -20.19
CA MET A 131 -5.46 3.18 -19.58
C MET A 131 -5.23 2.92 -18.09
N CYS A 132 -6.22 2.40 -17.35
CA CYS A 132 -6.06 1.98 -15.96
C CYS A 132 -5.11 0.77 -15.83
N ILE A 133 -5.21 -0.21 -16.73
CA ILE A 133 -4.25 -1.34 -16.79
C ILE A 133 -2.85 -0.82 -17.12
N GLY A 134 -2.75 0.07 -18.11
CA GLY A 134 -1.49 0.74 -18.48
C GLY A 134 -0.91 1.60 -17.36
N ALA A 135 -1.73 2.12 -16.45
CA ALA A 135 -1.26 2.87 -15.30
C ALA A 135 -0.40 2.01 -14.36
N ILE A 136 -0.82 0.77 -14.14
CA ILE A 136 -0.05 -0.20 -13.36
C ILE A 136 1.14 -0.72 -14.17
N GLY A 137 0.95 -1.07 -15.44
CA GLY A 137 2.03 -1.54 -16.31
C GLY A 137 3.17 -0.52 -16.47
N GLY A 138 2.84 0.78 -16.41
CA GLY A 138 3.82 1.87 -16.42
C GLY A 138 4.75 1.89 -15.20
N LEU A 139 4.38 1.24 -14.10
CA LEU A 139 5.21 1.11 -12.88
C LEU A 139 6.24 -0.03 -12.98
N SER A 140 6.40 -0.66 -14.14
CA SER A 140 7.43 -1.69 -14.37
C SER A 140 8.86 -1.18 -14.26
N ASN A 141 9.08 0.13 -14.41
CA ASN A 141 10.36 0.78 -14.19
C ASN A 141 10.16 2.28 -13.91
N MET A 142 11.18 2.91 -13.31
CA MET A 142 11.14 4.32 -12.91
C MET A 142 10.87 5.28 -14.08
N LYS A 143 11.43 5.01 -15.27
CA LYS A 143 11.31 5.91 -16.43
C LYS A 143 9.88 6.01 -16.96
N THR A 144 9.10 4.94 -16.85
CA THR A 144 7.71 4.88 -17.32
C THR A 144 6.69 5.17 -16.23
N ALA A 145 7.11 5.29 -14.96
CA ALA A 145 6.20 5.40 -13.82
C ALA A 145 5.28 6.64 -13.88
N ASP A 146 5.83 7.79 -14.28
CA ASP A 146 5.06 9.03 -14.44
C ASP A 146 4.03 8.94 -15.59
N LEU A 147 4.42 8.30 -16.70
CA LEU A 147 3.50 7.99 -17.80
C LEU A 147 2.34 7.11 -17.32
N GLY A 148 2.64 6.08 -16.53
CA GLY A 148 1.64 5.21 -15.91
C GLY A 148 0.65 6.01 -15.06
N CYS A 149 1.14 6.87 -14.17
CA CYS A 149 0.29 7.74 -13.35
C CYS A 149 -0.67 8.59 -14.20
N LYS A 150 -0.17 9.20 -15.28
CA LYS A 150 -0.98 10.03 -16.20
C LYS A 150 -1.96 9.22 -17.04
N LEU A 151 -1.63 7.98 -17.43
CA LEU A 151 -2.60 7.07 -18.04
C LEU A 151 -3.77 6.80 -17.08
N GLY A 152 -3.49 6.55 -15.80
CA GLY A 152 -4.51 6.38 -14.77
C GLY A 152 -5.42 7.59 -14.64
N MET A 153 -4.85 8.80 -14.62
CA MET A 153 -5.61 10.06 -14.57
C MET A 153 -6.55 10.18 -15.79
N CYS A 154 -6.05 9.91 -17.00
CA CYS A 154 -6.85 9.98 -18.22
C CYS A 154 -7.97 8.92 -18.23
N GLY A 155 -7.67 7.69 -17.78
CA GLY A 155 -8.65 6.62 -17.71
C GLY A 155 -9.80 6.93 -16.75
N ILE A 156 -9.50 7.39 -15.54
CA ILE A 156 -10.55 7.77 -14.58
C ILE A 156 -11.34 9.00 -15.05
N ALA A 157 -10.68 9.99 -15.65
CA ALA A 157 -11.37 11.15 -16.21
C ALA A 157 -12.29 10.78 -17.40
N GLY A 158 -11.85 9.87 -18.27
CA GLY A 158 -12.64 9.32 -19.38
C GLY A 158 -13.87 8.56 -18.90
N ALA A 159 -13.71 7.68 -17.91
CA ALA A 159 -14.83 6.96 -17.31
C ALA A 159 -15.80 7.92 -16.60
N THR A 160 -15.29 8.92 -15.87
CA THR A 160 -16.12 9.91 -15.16
C THR A 160 -16.95 10.75 -16.14
N THR A 161 -16.34 11.23 -17.22
CA THR A 161 -17.06 11.99 -18.27
C THR A 161 -18.07 11.11 -19.02
N SER A 162 -17.75 9.84 -19.26
CA SER A 162 -18.70 8.88 -19.82
C SER A 162 -19.93 8.70 -18.94
N THR A 163 -19.73 8.55 -17.62
CA THR A 163 -20.84 8.44 -16.68
C THR A 163 -21.64 9.73 -16.56
N LEU A 164 -21.01 10.90 -16.59
CA LEU A 164 -21.70 12.20 -16.53
C LEU A 164 -22.72 12.40 -17.65
N VAL A 165 -22.45 11.87 -18.85
CA VAL A 165 -23.37 11.92 -20.00
C VAL A 165 -24.59 11.02 -19.81
N SER A 166 -24.51 10.06 -18.89
CA SER A 166 -25.55 9.08 -18.55
C SER A 166 -26.25 9.35 -17.21
N VAL A 167 -25.94 10.46 -16.55
CA VAL A 167 -26.66 10.91 -15.34
C VAL A 167 -28.08 11.35 -15.70
N GLU A 168 -29.03 11.15 -14.78
CA GLU A 168 -30.43 11.55 -14.96
C GLU A 168 -30.59 13.03 -15.36
N PRO A 169 -31.54 13.37 -16.24
CA PRO A 169 -31.81 14.75 -16.62
C PRO A 169 -32.03 15.66 -15.41
N GLY A 170 -31.31 16.79 -15.37
CA GLY A 170 -31.36 17.75 -14.25
C GLY A 170 -30.33 17.50 -13.14
N TYR A 171 -29.67 16.33 -13.12
CA TYR A 171 -28.67 16.00 -12.10
C TYR A 171 -27.22 16.24 -12.54
N THR A 172 -26.96 16.61 -13.80
CA THR A 172 -25.61 16.90 -14.30
C THR A 172 -24.92 18.03 -13.53
N VAL A 173 -25.62 19.13 -13.22
CA VAL A 173 -25.04 20.25 -12.46
C VAL A 173 -24.72 19.86 -11.02
N PRO A 174 -25.65 19.23 -10.25
CA PRO A 174 -25.32 18.63 -8.96
C PRO A 174 -24.13 17.66 -9.01
N ALA A 175 -24.10 16.75 -10.00
CA ALA A 175 -23.02 15.79 -10.17
C ALA A 175 -21.65 16.46 -10.31
N VAL A 176 -21.54 17.46 -11.20
CA VAL A 176 -20.30 18.23 -11.40
C VAL A 176 -19.93 19.01 -10.13
N ALA A 177 -20.90 19.57 -9.41
CA ALA A 177 -20.66 20.29 -8.16
C ALA A 177 -20.10 19.35 -7.07
N LEU A 178 -20.65 18.14 -6.94
CA LEU A 178 -20.19 17.13 -5.98
C LEU A 178 -18.77 16.64 -6.31
N LEU A 179 -18.51 16.32 -7.58
CA LEU A 179 -17.17 15.98 -8.06
C LEU A 179 -16.18 17.12 -7.79
N GLY A 180 -16.56 18.37 -8.08
CA GLY A 180 -15.73 19.54 -7.85
C GLY A 180 -15.43 19.80 -6.36
N ALA A 181 -16.43 19.65 -5.50
CA ALA A 181 -16.27 19.80 -4.05
C ALA A 181 -15.34 18.71 -3.48
N GLY A 182 -15.55 17.45 -3.87
CA GLY A 182 -14.67 16.35 -3.49
C GLY A 182 -13.24 16.52 -4.02
N ALA A 183 -13.09 16.91 -5.29
CA ALA A 183 -11.81 17.21 -5.90
C ALA A 183 -11.04 18.31 -5.15
N ALA A 184 -11.72 19.39 -4.76
CA ALA A 184 -11.13 20.45 -3.95
C ALA A 184 -10.67 19.95 -2.57
N GLY A 185 -11.48 19.09 -1.93
CA GLY A 185 -11.12 18.42 -0.68
C GLY A 185 -9.88 17.53 -0.82
N GLY A 186 -9.84 16.69 -1.86
CA GLY A 186 -8.68 15.83 -2.17
C GLY A 186 -7.42 16.64 -2.43
N TYR A 187 -7.52 17.72 -3.21
CA TYR A 187 -6.43 18.66 -3.46
C TYR A 187 -5.91 19.30 -2.18
N HIS A 188 -6.81 19.74 -1.30
CA HIS A 188 -6.45 20.36 -0.03
C HIS A 188 -5.70 19.39 0.89
N VAL A 189 -6.22 18.16 1.04
CA VAL A 189 -5.59 17.11 1.86
C VAL A 189 -4.22 16.75 1.29
N ALA A 190 -4.14 16.43 0.00
CA ALA A 190 -2.88 15.98 -0.61
C ALA A 190 -1.76 17.01 -0.49
N ASN A 191 -2.06 18.31 -0.56
CA ASN A 191 -1.05 19.35 -0.40
C ASN A 191 -0.42 19.41 0.99
N GLN A 192 -1.12 18.95 2.03
CA GLN A 192 -0.63 18.97 3.43
C GLN A 192 0.16 17.71 3.81
N VAL A 193 0.11 16.67 2.99
CA VAL A 193 0.79 15.40 3.27
C VAL A 193 2.28 15.54 2.97
N SER A 194 3.10 15.31 3.99
CA SER A 194 4.57 15.21 3.88
C SER A 194 4.99 13.85 3.35
N PRO A 195 6.20 13.70 2.75
CA PRO A 195 6.66 12.42 2.21
C PRO A 195 6.63 11.26 3.20
N ILE A 196 7.01 11.54 4.46
CA ILE A 196 6.96 10.59 5.58
C ILE A 196 5.54 10.09 5.84
N GLN A 197 4.52 10.91 5.57
CA GLN A 197 3.11 10.59 5.82
C GLN A 197 2.41 9.91 4.64
N LEU A 198 3.03 9.89 3.45
CA LEU A 198 2.42 9.35 2.24
C LEU A 198 1.91 7.90 2.44
N PRO A 199 2.65 7.00 3.12
CA PRO A 199 2.18 5.65 3.44
C PRO A 199 0.82 5.60 4.15
N GLN A 200 0.68 6.23 5.31
CA GLN A 200 -0.56 6.18 6.07
C GLN A 200 -1.69 6.92 5.38
N THR A 201 -1.40 7.97 4.59
CA THR A 201 -2.43 8.65 3.81
C THR A 201 -3.08 7.72 2.79
N VAL A 202 -2.32 6.81 2.15
CA VAL A 202 -2.89 5.79 1.26
C VAL A 202 -3.88 4.90 2.02
N ALA A 203 -3.55 4.47 3.24
CA ALA A 203 -4.48 3.72 4.08
C ALA A 203 -5.74 4.54 4.42
N ALA A 204 -5.61 5.83 4.73
CA ALA A 204 -6.78 6.69 4.97
C ALA A 204 -7.68 6.78 3.74
N PHE A 205 -7.11 6.87 2.54
CA PHE A 205 -7.88 6.94 1.30
C PHE A 205 -8.62 5.64 0.95
N HIS A 206 -8.08 4.46 1.25
CA HIS A 206 -8.82 3.19 1.11
C HIS A 206 -10.12 3.18 1.92
N SER A 207 -10.15 3.89 3.06
CA SER A 207 -11.37 4.00 3.87
C SER A 207 -12.50 4.72 3.12
N LEU A 208 -12.17 5.72 2.30
CA LEU A 208 -13.15 6.45 1.49
C LEU A 208 -13.77 5.56 0.41
N VAL A 209 -12.97 4.68 -0.18
CA VAL A 209 -13.43 3.69 -1.16
C VAL A 209 -14.39 2.69 -0.51
N GLY A 210 -14.02 2.16 0.67
CA GLY A 210 -14.89 1.26 1.43
C GLY A 210 -16.22 1.91 1.80
N ALA A 211 -16.19 3.17 2.26
CA ALA A 211 -17.40 3.93 2.54
C ALA A 211 -18.25 4.15 1.27
N ALA A 212 -17.64 4.54 0.15
CA ALA A 212 -18.37 4.81 -1.08
C ALA A 212 -19.07 3.55 -1.60
N ALA A 213 -18.37 2.42 -1.65
CA ALA A 213 -18.94 1.14 -2.08
C ALA A 213 -20.08 0.67 -1.16
N MET A 214 -19.91 0.81 0.16
CA MET A 214 -20.95 0.48 1.16
C MET A 214 -22.22 1.33 0.94
N LEU A 215 -22.06 2.65 0.78
CA LEU A 215 -23.20 3.57 0.55
C LEU A 215 -23.84 3.33 -0.83
N ALA A 216 -23.06 3.00 -1.86
CA ALA A 216 -23.55 2.64 -3.18
C ALA A 216 -24.38 1.35 -3.15
N SER A 217 -23.90 0.31 -2.44
CA SER A 217 -24.66 -0.93 -2.21
C SER A 217 -26.02 -0.68 -1.57
N ILE A 218 -26.04 0.08 -0.46
CA ILE A 218 -27.28 0.40 0.26
C ILE A 218 -28.22 1.22 -0.62
N GLY A 219 -27.71 2.27 -1.25
CA GLY A 219 -28.54 3.20 -2.02
C GLY A 219 -29.06 2.59 -3.32
N SER A 220 -28.27 1.75 -4.00
CA SER A 220 -28.68 1.09 -5.25
C SER A 220 -29.83 0.13 -5.00
N TYR A 221 -29.71 -0.71 -3.96
CA TYR A 221 -30.79 -1.59 -3.52
C TYR A 221 -32.03 -0.80 -3.05
N ALA A 222 -31.83 0.31 -2.33
CA ALA A 222 -32.94 1.15 -1.89
C ALA A 222 -33.69 1.84 -3.05
N ALA A 223 -33.01 2.11 -4.16
CA ALA A 223 -33.62 2.66 -5.38
C ALA A 223 -34.39 1.59 -6.17
N HIS A 224 -33.88 0.36 -6.23
CA HIS A 224 -34.47 -0.74 -6.98
C HIS A 224 -34.50 -2.03 -6.15
N PRO A 225 -35.42 -2.16 -5.17
CA PRO A 225 -35.51 -3.38 -4.37
C PRO A 225 -35.94 -4.56 -5.24
N GLU A 226 -35.07 -5.56 -5.38
CA GLU A 226 -35.39 -6.83 -6.03
C GLU A 226 -35.66 -7.92 -4.99
N VAL A 227 -36.45 -8.93 -5.36
CA VAL A 227 -36.77 -10.08 -4.49
C VAL A 227 -35.98 -11.31 -4.91
N GLY A 228 -35.40 -12.00 -3.94
CA GLY A 228 -34.72 -13.28 -4.12
C GLY A 228 -33.23 -13.17 -4.42
N MET A 229 -32.63 -14.30 -4.81
CA MET A 229 -31.19 -14.41 -5.09
C MET A 229 -30.86 -13.92 -6.50
N THR A 230 -30.97 -12.61 -6.73
CA THR A 230 -30.56 -11.97 -7.98
C THR A 230 -29.09 -11.57 -7.94
N MET A 231 -28.50 -11.27 -9.10
CA MET A 231 -27.13 -10.74 -9.15
C MET A 231 -27.03 -9.39 -8.44
N HIS A 232 -28.02 -8.52 -8.62
CA HIS A 232 -28.08 -7.21 -7.98
C HIS A 232 -28.07 -7.35 -6.44
N ASN A 233 -28.96 -8.17 -5.87
CA ASN A 233 -29.03 -8.40 -4.42
C ASN A 233 -27.76 -9.06 -3.86
N SER A 234 -27.20 -10.02 -4.59
CA SER A 234 -25.95 -10.68 -4.19
C SER A 234 -24.77 -9.71 -4.19
N ALA A 235 -24.69 -8.85 -5.21
CA ALA A 235 -23.68 -7.81 -5.31
C ALA A 235 -23.86 -6.73 -4.23
N ALA A 236 -25.11 -6.34 -3.92
CA ALA A 236 -25.41 -5.33 -2.90
C ALA A 236 -24.88 -5.76 -1.53
N ILE A 237 -25.28 -6.95 -1.06
CA ILE A 237 -24.89 -7.43 0.27
C ILE A 237 -23.38 -7.72 0.39
N LEU A 238 -22.75 -8.23 -0.68
CA LEU A 238 -21.30 -8.45 -0.70
C LEU A 238 -20.53 -7.13 -0.73
N GLY A 239 -20.95 -6.17 -1.56
CA GLY A 239 -20.34 -4.85 -1.63
C GLY A 239 -20.45 -4.09 -0.31
N ASP A 240 -21.60 -4.21 0.37
CA ASP A 240 -21.84 -3.61 1.68
C ASP A 240 -20.94 -4.22 2.77
N PHE A 241 -20.87 -5.55 2.84
CA PHE A 241 -19.98 -6.26 3.75
C PHE A 241 -18.50 -5.92 3.53
N ILE A 242 -18.02 -6.02 2.29
CA ILE A 242 -16.61 -5.78 1.95
C ILE A 242 -16.27 -4.30 2.16
N GLY A 243 -17.16 -3.39 1.74
CA GLY A 243 -17.01 -1.95 1.91
C GLY A 243 -16.90 -1.55 3.38
N GLY A 244 -17.78 -2.07 4.25
CA GLY A 244 -17.76 -1.79 5.67
C GLY A 244 -16.53 -2.32 6.40
N VAL A 245 -16.05 -3.54 6.09
CA VAL A 245 -14.78 -4.06 6.63
C VAL A 245 -13.61 -3.19 6.18
N THR A 246 -13.61 -2.78 4.91
CA THR A 246 -12.54 -1.93 4.33
C THR A 246 -12.50 -0.55 4.97
N LEU A 247 -13.67 0.06 5.21
CA LEU A 247 -13.81 1.38 5.83
C LEU A 247 -13.12 1.43 7.19
N THR A 248 -13.59 0.66 8.16
CA THR A 248 -13.05 0.73 9.54
C THR A 248 -11.68 0.09 9.65
N GLY A 249 -11.42 -0.99 8.92
CA GLY A 249 -10.10 -1.61 8.88
C GLY A 249 -9.02 -0.62 8.44
N SER A 250 -9.30 0.15 7.38
CA SER A 250 -8.38 1.16 6.85
C SER A 250 -8.20 2.35 7.80
N ILE A 251 -9.26 2.78 8.49
CA ILE A 251 -9.18 3.81 9.54
C ILE A 251 -8.25 3.35 10.67
N VAL A 252 -8.41 2.12 11.15
CA VAL A 252 -7.56 1.57 12.22
C VAL A 252 -6.10 1.45 11.77
N ALA A 253 -5.86 0.96 10.55
CA ALA A 253 -4.51 0.89 9.98
C ALA A 253 -3.86 2.27 9.90
N PHE A 254 -4.58 3.28 9.37
CA PHE A 254 -4.14 4.67 9.34
C PHE A 254 -3.77 5.18 10.74
N MET A 255 -4.67 5.04 11.71
CA MET A 255 -4.45 5.56 13.05
C MET A 255 -3.28 4.90 13.79
N LYS A 256 -3.03 3.60 13.55
CA LYS A 256 -1.86 2.89 14.11
C LYS A 256 -0.54 3.34 13.47
N LEU A 257 -0.54 3.58 12.16
CA LEU A 257 0.65 4.10 11.47
C LEU A 257 0.94 5.56 11.84
N ASP A 258 -0.09 6.39 12.00
CA ASP A 258 0.03 7.79 12.41
C ASP A 258 0.37 7.94 13.91
N GLY A 259 0.33 6.85 14.69
CA GLY A 259 0.61 6.86 16.13
C GLY A 259 -0.53 7.42 16.99
N ARG A 260 -1.74 7.56 16.43
CA ARG A 260 -2.95 7.94 17.18
C ARG A 260 -3.56 6.78 17.96
N LEU A 261 -3.31 5.55 17.52
CA LEU A 261 -3.63 4.31 18.24
C LEU A 261 -2.34 3.58 18.59
N ASP A 262 -2.38 2.79 19.68
CA ASP A 262 -1.25 1.94 20.05
C ASP A 262 -0.95 0.93 18.93
N SER A 263 0.33 0.78 18.62
CA SER A 263 0.86 -0.23 17.70
C SER A 263 0.73 -1.66 18.22
N LYS A 264 0.44 -1.85 19.52
CA LYS A 264 0.20 -3.19 20.08
C LYS A 264 -1.11 -3.80 19.55
N PRO A 265 -1.14 -5.13 19.33
CA PRO A 265 -2.38 -5.82 18.97
C PRO A 265 -3.45 -5.67 20.07
N LEU A 266 -4.68 -5.30 19.69
CA LEU A 266 -5.84 -5.36 20.59
C LEU A 266 -6.16 -6.84 20.88
N ASN A 267 -5.96 -7.26 22.14
CA ASN A 267 -6.08 -8.65 22.54
C ASN A 267 -7.32 -8.88 23.42
N LEU A 268 -8.51 -8.96 22.80
CA LEU A 268 -9.74 -9.33 23.50
C LEU A 268 -9.74 -10.83 23.84
N PRO A 269 -10.32 -11.23 25.00
CA PRO A 269 -10.53 -12.64 25.30
C PRO A 269 -11.31 -13.34 24.18
N ASN A 270 -10.80 -14.48 23.71
CA ASN A 270 -11.40 -15.24 22.61
C ASN A 270 -11.58 -14.44 21.30
N LYS A 271 -10.68 -13.50 20.98
CA LYS A 271 -10.73 -12.67 19.75
C LYS A 271 -11.08 -13.43 18.47
N ASN A 272 -10.54 -14.65 18.30
CA ASN A 272 -10.80 -15.45 17.10
C ASN A 272 -12.24 -15.97 17.05
N MET A 273 -12.81 -16.31 18.21
CA MET A 273 -14.21 -16.73 18.32
C MET A 273 -15.17 -15.54 18.15
N LEU A 274 -14.77 -14.33 18.59
CA LEU A 274 -15.52 -13.11 18.29
C LEU A 274 -15.55 -12.81 16.79
N ASN A 275 -14.41 -12.93 16.11
CA ASN A 275 -14.33 -12.75 14.66
C ASN A 275 -15.15 -13.81 13.89
N LEU A 276 -15.04 -15.08 14.29
CA LEU A 276 -15.80 -16.17 13.69
C LEU A 276 -17.30 -16.02 13.95
N GLY A 277 -17.68 -15.59 15.16
CA GLY A 277 -19.06 -15.29 15.52
C GLY A 277 -19.64 -14.13 14.70
N GLY A 278 -18.85 -13.07 14.49
CA GLY A 278 -19.22 -11.96 13.60
C GLY A 278 -19.43 -12.42 12.16
N LEU A 279 -18.54 -13.25 11.63
CA LEU A 279 -18.70 -13.84 10.29
C LEU A 279 -19.94 -14.75 10.20
N GLY A 280 -20.20 -15.56 11.24
CA GLY A 280 -21.41 -16.37 11.33
C GLY A 280 -22.68 -15.52 11.37
N ALA A 281 -22.66 -14.42 12.13
CA ALA A 281 -23.76 -13.45 12.16
C ALA A 281 -23.98 -12.76 10.81
N GLN A 282 -22.91 -12.46 10.04
CA GLN A 282 -23.04 -11.99 8.66
C GLN A 282 -23.70 -13.04 7.76
N GLY A 283 -23.34 -14.32 7.91
CA GLY A 283 -23.99 -15.41 7.20
C GLY A 283 -25.49 -15.51 7.50
N LEU A 284 -25.88 -15.30 8.76
CA LEU A 284 -27.28 -15.26 9.19
C LEU A 284 -28.01 -14.03 8.64
N LEU A 285 -27.41 -12.85 8.66
CA LEU A 285 -27.99 -11.63 8.05
C LEU A 285 -28.17 -11.81 6.54
N CYS A 286 -27.20 -12.41 5.87
CA CYS A 286 -27.29 -12.75 4.45
C CYS A 286 -28.44 -13.75 4.17
N SER A 287 -28.54 -14.80 4.98
CA SER A 287 -29.67 -15.74 4.88
C SER A 287 -31.01 -15.04 5.13
N HIS A 288 -31.07 -14.14 6.12
CA HIS A 288 -32.27 -13.38 6.43
C HIS A 288 -32.67 -12.50 5.24
N PHE A 289 -31.73 -11.72 4.70
CA PHE A 289 -31.93 -10.85 3.53
C PHE A 289 -32.55 -11.61 2.34
N PHE A 290 -32.05 -12.80 2.01
CA PHE A 290 -32.62 -13.57 0.89
C PHE A 290 -33.94 -14.27 1.22
N SER A 291 -34.18 -14.63 2.48
CA SER A 291 -35.40 -15.35 2.89
C SER A 291 -36.59 -14.44 3.20
N SER A 292 -36.35 -13.20 3.63
CA SER A 292 -37.38 -12.21 3.99
C SER A 292 -37.96 -11.47 2.78
N GLY A 293 -37.37 -11.68 1.59
CA GLY A 293 -37.66 -10.90 0.39
C GLY A 293 -36.79 -9.64 0.26
N GLY A 294 -35.75 -9.51 1.08
CA GLY A 294 -34.80 -8.41 1.07
C GLY A 294 -35.22 -7.23 1.94
N GLY A 295 -34.26 -6.39 2.31
CA GLY A 295 -34.53 -5.22 3.14
C GLY A 295 -33.34 -4.26 3.26
N VAL A 296 -33.60 -2.96 3.14
CA VAL A 296 -32.59 -1.92 3.36
C VAL A 296 -32.04 -1.99 4.79
N MET A 297 -32.85 -2.43 5.75
CA MET A 297 -32.41 -2.63 7.14
C MET A 297 -31.42 -3.79 7.31
N ASP A 298 -31.52 -4.83 6.49
CA ASP A 298 -30.55 -5.93 6.51
C ASP A 298 -29.19 -5.46 5.99
N LEU A 299 -29.18 -4.57 5.00
CA LEU A 299 -27.96 -3.91 4.53
C LEU A 299 -27.40 -2.98 5.62
N TRP A 300 -28.20 -2.12 6.26
CA TRP A 300 -27.68 -1.33 7.39
C TRP A 300 -27.15 -2.19 8.55
N ALA A 301 -27.77 -3.32 8.85
CA ALA A 301 -27.27 -4.26 9.84
C ALA A 301 -25.94 -4.92 9.40
N THR A 302 -25.84 -5.29 8.11
CA THR A 302 -24.62 -5.80 7.48
C THR A 302 -23.50 -4.78 7.53
N ALA A 303 -23.77 -3.51 7.21
CA ALA A 303 -22.86 -2.38 7.32
C ALA A 303 -22.37 -2.18 8.76
N VAL A 304 -23.25 -2.14 9.75
CA VAL A 304 -22.85 -1.95 11.15
C VAL A 304 -21.95 -3.10 11.62
N LEU A 305 -22.34 -4.35 11.34
CA LEU A 305 -21.58 -5.52 11.76
C LEU A 305 -20.23 -5.60 11.04
N SER A 306 -20.18 -5.32 9.73
CA SER A 306 -18.93 -5.29 8.96
C SER A 306 -17.98 -4.20 9.44
N ASN A 307 -18.49 -3.03 9.81
CA ASN A 307 -17.70 -1.95 10.41
C ASN A 307 -17.09 -2.39 11.76
N VAL A 308 -17.86 -3.06 12.62
CA VAL A 308 -17.34 -3.61 13.88
C VAL A 308 -16.28 -4.68 13.62
N MET A 309 -16.51 -5.56 12.64
CA MET A 309 -15.55 -6.59 12.26
C MET A 309 -14.25 -5.98 11.71
N GLY A 310 -14.32 -5.01 10.80
CA GLY A 310 -13.14 -4.33 10.26
C GLY A 310 -12.31 -3.65 11.34
N TYR A 311 -12.97 -2.99 12.29
CA TYR A 311 -12.31 -2.40 13.45
C TYR A 311 -11.59 -3.46 14.29
N HIS A 312 -12.26 -4.56 14.63
CA HIS A 312 -11.68 -5.58 15.50
C HIS A 312 -10.59 -6.40 14.81
N LEU A 313 -10.79 -6.84 13.56
CA LEU A 313 -9.83 -7.62 12.78
C LEU A 313 -8.49 -6.88 12.66
N VAL A 314 -8.51 -5.63 12.18
CA VAL A 314 -7.27 -4.84 12.02
C VAL A 314 -6.76 -4.31 13.35
N GLY A 315 -7.67 -4.05 14.30
CA GLY A 315 -7.35 -3.71 15.69
C GLY A 315 -6.51 -4.79 16.37
N SER A 316 -6.78 -6.06 16.07
CA SER A 316 -6.07 -7.22 16.63
C SER A 316 -4.75 -7.58 15.94
N VAL A 317 -4.32 -6.83 14.91
CA VAL A 317 -3.02 -7.03 14.26
C VAL A 317 -1.98 -6.04 14.81
N GLY A 318 -0.72 -6.47 14.95
CA GLY A 318 0.37 -5.63 15.46
C GLY A 318 0.88 -4.61 14.45
N GLY A 319 1.50 -3.53 14.94
CA GLY A 319 1.99 -2.41 14.14
C GLY A 319 2.99 -2.79 13.04
N ALA A 320 3.81 -3.83 13.26
CA ALA A 320 4.77 -4.29 12.25
C ALA A 320 4.13 -5.11 11.13
N ASP A 321 2.97 -5.71 11.39
CA ASP A 321 2.19 -6.49 10.42
C ASP A 321 1.14 -5.62 9.69
N MET A 322 1.03 -4.33 10.07
CA MET A 322 0.17 -3.36 9.39
C MET A 322 0.39 -3.22 7.87
N PRO A 323 1.63 -3.28 7.33
CA PRO A 323 1.80 -3.26 5.88
C PRO A 323 1.00 -4.36 5.17
N VAL A 324 1.00 -5.58 5.72
CA VAL A 324 0.23 -6.70 5.16
C VAL A 324 -1.27 -6.40 5.24
N CYS A 325 -1.77 -5.91 6.38
CA CYS A 325 -3.17 -5.49 6.49
C CYS A 325 -3.57 -4.45 5.44
N ILE A 326 -2.71 -3.47 5.15
CA ILE A 326 -3.00 -2.43 4.15
C ILE A 326 -3.12 -3.04 2.75
N THR A 327 -2.26 -3.98 2.38
CA THR A 327 -2.35 -4.66 1.08
C THR A 327 -3.62 -5.53 0.96
N VAL A 328 -4.04 -6.19 2.04
CA VAL A 328 -5.31 -6.93 2.10
C VAL A 328 -6.50 -5.99 1.94
N LEU A 329 -6.51 -4.85 2.64
CA LEU A 329 -7.57 -3.85 2.53
C LEU A 329 -7.59 -3.18 1.15
N ASN A 330 -6.43 -2.99 0.52
CA ASN A 330 -6.35 -2.54 -0.89
C ASN A 330 -7.04 -3.56 -1.81
N SER A 331 -6.78 -4.86 -1.61
CA SER A 331 -7.47 -5.94 -2.33
C SER A 331 -8.98 -5.88 -2.11
N TYR A 332 -9.43 -5.71 -0.86
CA TYR A 332 -10.86 -5.60 -0.54
C TYR A 332 -11.52 -4.40 -1.19
N SER A 333 -10.83 -3.27 -1.29
CA SER A 333 -11.32 -2.11 -2.04
C SER A 333 -11.62 -2.46 -3.50
N GLY A 334 -10.75 -3.24 -4.15
CA GLY A 334 -10.97 -3.75 -5.50
C GLY A 334 -12.16 -4.71 -5.59
N TRP A 335 -12.30 -5.65 -4.65
CA TRP A 335 -13.45 -6.57 -4.63
C TRP A 335 -14.78 -5.85 -4.36
N ALA A 336 -14.76 -4.77 -3.59
CA ALA A 336 -15.92 -3.90 -3.40
C ALA A 336 -16.33 -3.23 -4.73
N LEU A 337 -15.37 -2.73 -5.52
CA LEU A 337 -15.65 -2.21 -6.88
C LEU A 337 -16.15 -3.31 -7.84
N VAL A 338 -15.66 -4.54 -7.73
CA VAL A 338 -16.19 -5.67 -8.54
C VAL A 338 -17.66 -5.89 -8.18
N ALA A 339 -17.99 -5.93 -6.89
CA ALA A 339 -19.37 -6.04 -6.43
C ALA A 339 -20.21 -4.87 -6.96
N GLU A 340 -19.72 -3.63 -6.85
CA GLU A 340 -20.40 -2.44 -7.38
C GLU A 340 -20.58 -2.49 -8.92
N GLY A 341 -19.59 -3.01 -9.65
CA GLY A 341 -19.69 -3.22 -11.10
C GLY A 341 -20.77 -4.24 -11.48
N PHE A 342 -20.92 -5.32 -10.71
CA PHE A 342 -22.03 -6.25 -10.88
C PHE A 342 -23.38 -5.68 -10.46
N LEU A 343 -23.39 -4.88 -9.39
CA LEU A 343 -24.58 -4.22 -8.85
C LEU A 343 -25.20 -3.24 -9.86
N LEU A 344 -24.33 -2.52 -10.59
CA LEU A 344 -24.70 -1.42 -11.49
C LEU A 344 -24.58 -1.78 -12.98
N ASP A 345 -24.32 -3.04 -13.31
CA ASP A 345 -24.08 -3.53 -14.68
C ASP A 345 -23.03 -2.71 -15.44
N SER A 346 -21.88 -2.48 -14.80
CA SER A 346 -20.82 -1.58 -15.27
C SER A 346 -19.51 -2.34 -15.53
N PRO A 347 -19.20 -2.66 -16.81
CA PRO A 347 -17.95 -3.33 -17.16
C PRO A 347 -16.69 -2.58 -16.71
N ILE A 348 -16.69 -1.24 -16.75
CA ILE A 348 -15.53 -0.44 -16.35
C ILE A 348 -15.23 -0.59 -14.84
N LEU A 349 -16.27 -0.59 -13.99
CA LEU A 349 -16.11 -0.84 -12.56
C LEU A 349 -15.61 -2.27 -12.30
N THR A 350 -16.10 -3.25 -13.05
CA THR A 350 -15.61 -4.62 -12.97
C THR A 350 -14.14 -4.75 -13.40
N VAL A 351 -13.72 -4.09 -14.49
CA VAL A 351 -12.32 -4.09 -14.97
C VAL A 351 -11.41 -3.47 -13.92
N VAL A 352 -11.76 -2.28 -13.43
CA VAL A 352 -10.96 -1.55 -12.43
C VAL A 352 -10.92 -2.31 -11.10
N GLY A 353 -12.07 -2.80 -10.64
CA GLY A 353 -12.17 -3.57 -9.41
C GLY A 353 -11.34 -4.85 -9.45
N SER A 354 -11.42 -5.62 -10.54
CA SER A 354 -10.61 -6.83 -10.73
C SER A 354 -9.13 -6.48 -10.69
N LEU A 355 -8.71 -5.48 -11.45
CA LEU A 355 -7.31 -5.04 -11.52
C LEU A 355 -6.73 -4.77 -10.12
N ILE A 356 -7.48 -4.02 -9.30
CA ILE A 356 -7.07 -3.62 -7.96
C ILE A 356 -7.16 -4.78 -6.97
N GLY A 357 -8.22 -5.60 -7.05
CA GLY A 357 -8.44 -6.75 -6.19
C GLY A 357 -7.31 -7.77 -6.30
N PHE A 358 -6.98 -8.16 -7.53
CA PHE A 358 -5.85 -9.04 -7.81
C PHE A 358 -4.50 -8.38 -7.44
N SER A 359 -4.32 -7.09 -7.74
CA SER A 359 -3.10 -6.36 -7.37
C SER A 359 -2.82 -6.40 -5.87
N GLY A 360 -3.84 -6.09 -5.05
CA GLY A 360 -3.71 -6.13 -3.59
C GLY A 360 -3.36 -7.52 -3.09
N GLY A 361 -4.04 -8.56 -3.60
CA GLY A 361 -3.81 -9.96 -3.17
C GLY A 361 -2.41 -10.47 -3.51
N ILE A 362 -1.89 -10.11 -4.69
CA ILE A 362 -0.51 -10.46 -5.10
C ILE A 362 0.49 -9.74 -4.21
N LEU A 363 0.30 -8.44 -3.97
CA LEU A 363 1.20 -7.67 -3.12
C LEU A 363 1.19 -8.19 -1.67
N THR A 364 0.02 -8.60 -1.16
CA THR A 364 -0.09 -9.30 0.12
C THR A 364 0.78 -10.56 0.15
N LYS A 365 0.69 -11.40 -0.89
CA LYS A 365 1.50 -12.62 -1.00
C LYS A 365 3.00 -12.31 -1.02
N ILE A 366 3.43 -11.35 -1.83
CA ILE A 366 4.84 -10.93 -1.92
C ILE A 366 5.36 -10.48 -0.53
N MET A 367 4.55 -9.71 0.21
CA MET A 367 4.91 -9.27 1.56
C MET A 367 4.96 -10.41 2.57
N CYS A 368 3.97 -11.32 2.54
CA CYS A 368 3.95 -12.51 3.39
C CYS A 368 5.18 -13.40 3.17
N ASP A 369 5.53 -13.67 1.91
CA ASP A 369 6.72 -14.46 1.55
C ASP A 369 8.01 -13.78 2.00
N ALA A 370 8.13 -12.46 1.81
CA ALA A 370 9.30 -11.69 2.24
C ALA A 370 9.48 -11.65 3.76
N MET A 371 8.39 -11.86 4.53
CA MET A 371 8.41 -12.00 5.99
C MET A 371 8.52 -13.45 6.45
N ASN A 372 8.48 -14.42 5.53
CA ASN A 372 8.24 -15.84 5.79
C ASN A 372 7.08 -16.09 6.78
N ARG A 373 5.96 -15.39 6.59
CA ARG A 373 4.76 -15.51 7.44
C ARG A 373 3.53 -15.80 6.60
N ASP A 374 2.77 -16.80 7.01
CA ASP A 374 1.47 -17.09 6.40
C ASP A 374 0.43 -15.97 6.66
N ILE A 375 -0.40 -15.68 5.66
CA ILE A 375 -1.43 -14.64 5.73
C ILE A 375 -2.42 -14.85 6.89
N MET A 376 -2.79 -16.10 7.20
CA MET A 376 -3.70 -16.41 8.30
C MET A 376 -3.05 -16.11 9.65
N ASN A 377 -1.75 -16.40 9.77
CA ASN A 377 -0.98 -16.07 10.97
C ASN A 377 -0.89 -14.56 11.18
N VAL A 378 -0.81 -13.77 10.10
CA VAL A 378 -0.80 -12.30 10.16
C VAL A 378 -2.17 -11.74 10.54
N LEU A 379 -3.25 -12.15 9.87
CA LEU A 379 -4.58 -11.58 10.06
C LEU A 379 -5.27 -12.02 11.37
N PHE A 380 -5.06 -13.26 11.80
CA PHE A 380 -5.73 -13.81 12.98
C PHE A 380 -4.81 -13.92 14.20
N GLY A 381 -3.50 -13.72 14.03
CA GLY A 381 -2.51 -13.64 15.08
C GLY A 381 -2.44 -14.89 15.96
N GLY A 382 -1.42 -15.73 15.75
CA GLY A 382 -1.04 -16.77 16.71
C GLY A 382 -1.58 -18.17 16.46
N MET A 383 -1.90 -18.53 15.20
CA MET A 383 -2.23 -19.93 14.90
C MET A 383 -1.02 -20.86 14.79
N ASN A 384 0.22 -20.34 14.72
CA ASN A 384 1.47 -21.12 14.73
C ASN A 384 2.72 -20.27 15.04
N VAL A 385 2.62 -19.20 15.84
CA VAL A 385 3.86 -18.51 16.26
C VAL A 385 4.47 -19.35 17.36
N ALA A 386 5.52 -20.10 17.03
CA ALA A 386 6.34 -20.78 18.01
C ALA A 386 6.63 -19.79 19.14
N ALA A 387 6.41 -20.21 20.39
CA ALA A 387 6.79 -19.39 21.53
C ALA A 387 8.25 -18.97 21.34
N PRO A 388 8.63 -17.71 21.68
CA PRO A 388 10.04 -17.34 21.66
C PRO A 388 10.80 -18.44 22.40
N ALA A 389 11.83 -18.98 21.75
CA ALA A 389 12.69 -19.97 22.40
C ALA A 389 13.03 -19.41 23.78
N ALA A 390 12.75 -20.20 24.83
CA ALA A 390 13.01 -19.79 26.20
C ALA A 390 14.42 -19.21 26.24
N LYS A 391 14.59 -18.00 26.79
CA LYS A 391 15.92 -17.44 27.06
C LYS A 391 16.63 -18.44 27.97
N GLY A 392 17.39 -19.35 27.36
CA GLY A 392 18.33 -20.17 28.09
C GLY A 392 19.28 -19.22 28.79
N GLU A 393 19.62 -19.53 30.03
CA GLU A 393 20.74 -18.89 30.72
C GLU A 393 22.04 -19.29 30.00
N GLU A 394 22.26 -18.75 28.80
CA GLU A 394 23.57 -18.73 28.16
C GLU A 394 24.42 -17.66 28.83
N ALA A 395 25.72 -17.94 28.97
CA ALA A 395 26.70 -16.98 29.44
C ALA A 395 26.61 -15.67 28.63
N PRO A 396 26.86 -14.49 29.25
CA PRO A 396 26.81 -13.23 28.52
C PRO A 396 27.78 -13.27 27.34
N LYS A 397 27.23 -13.23 26.11
CA LYS A 397 28.02 -13.13 24.89
C LYS A 397 28.64 -11.74 24.83
N GLU A 398 29.94 -11.66 24.61
CA GLU A 398 30.64 -10.38 24.49
C GLU A 398 30.44 -9.81 23.08
N HIS A 399 30.04 -8.55 22.99
CA HIS A 399 30.00 -7.79 21.74
C HIS A 399 31.14 -6.78 21.70
N VAL A 400 31.59 -6.42 20.50
CA VAL A 400 32.62 -5.40 20.30
C VAL A 400 31.94 -4.06 20.04
N GLU A 401 32.23 -3.04 20.88
CA GLU A 401 31.79 -1.67 20.63
C GLU A 401 32.85 -0.88 19.85
N THR A 402 32.40 0.05 19.02
CA THR A 402 33.27 0.94 18.23
C THR A 402 32.90 2.39 18.45
N SER A 403 33.76 3.29 17.97
CA SER A 403 33.57 4.73 18.06
C SER A 403 33.28 5.35 16.70
N VAL A 404 32.80 6.58 16.70
CA VAL A 404 32.60 7.36 15.47
C VAL A 404 33.92 7.48 14.70
N ASP A 405 35.03 7.76 15.38
CA ASP A 405 36.35 7.94 14.72
C ASP A 405 36.87 6.64 14.07
N ALA A 406 36.72 5.52 14.75
CA ALA A 406 37.10 4.21 14.20
C ALA A 406 36.23 3.84 12.99
N THR A 407 34.93 4.15 13.06
CA THR A 407 33.99 3.94 11.96
C THR A 407 34.31 4.83 10.75
N VAL A 408 34.62 6.12 10.97
CA VAL A 408 35.06 7.05 9.92
C VAL A 408 36.32 6.53 9.22
N THR A 409 37.29 6.03 9.99
CA THR A 409 38.52 5.45 9.43
C THR A 409 38.23 4.24 8.55
N ALA A 410 37.34 3.35 8.99
CA ALA A 410 36.92 2.19 8.21
C ALA A 410 36.19 2.61 6.91
N LEU A 411 35.28 3.58 6.99
CA LEU A 411 34.51 4.07 5.84
C LEU A 411 35.37 4.77 4.80
N THR A 412 36.34 5.57 5.23
CA THR A 412 37.25 6.32 4.34
C THR A 412 38.35 5.47 3.73
N SER A 413 38.66 4.32 4.34
CA SER A 413 39.62 3.34 3.81
C SER A 413 38.98 2.28 2.91
N ALA A 414 37.64 2.23 2.84
CA ALA A 414 36.89 1.25 2.07
C ALA A 414 36.87 1.62 0.58
N SER A 415 36.89 0.60 -0.29
CA SER A 415 36.60 0.76 -1.72
C SER A 415 35.11 0.58 -2.01
N LYS A 416 34.43 -0.32 -1.27
CA LYS A 416 32.99 -0.58 -1.39
C LYS A 416 32.28 -0.55 -0.04
N VAL A 417 31.27 0.29 0.10
CA VAL A 417 30.42 0.43 1.30
C VAL A 417 28.98 0.10 0.96
N LEU A 418 28.37 -0.76 1.76
CA LEU A 418 26.95 -1.09 1.67
C LEU A 418 26.20 -0.51 2.88
N ILE A 419 25.22 0.36 2.64
CA ILE A 419 24.39 0.92 3.70
C ILE A 419 23.05 0.19 3.73
N ILE A 420 22.65 -0.33 4.90
CA ILE A 420 21.39 -1.05 5.07
C ILE A 420 20.49 -0.25 6.02
N PRO A 421 19.54 0.52 5.47
CA PRO A 421 18.61 1.29 6.27
C PRO A 421 17.50 0.40 6.86
N GLY A 422 17.14 0.67 8.11
CA GLY A 422 15.99 0.06 8.77
C GLY A 422 15.01 1.09 9.31
N TYR A 423 13.94 0.61 9.94
CA TYR A 423 12.90 1.47 10.50
C TYR A 423 13.43 2.45 11.56
N GLY A 424 14.51 2.11 12.27
CA GLY A 424 15.15 3.03 13.22
C GLY A 424 15.70 4.31 12.57
N MET A 425 16.16 4.24 11.31
CA MET A 425 16.55 5.42 10.52
C MET A 425 15.35 6.34 10.29
N ALA A 426 14.20 5.77 9.91
CA ALA A 426 12.98 6.53 9.64
C ALA A 426 12.43 7.21 10.90
N VAL A 427 12.41 6.50 12.03
CA VAL A 427 11.89 7.03 13.31
C VAL A 427 12.75 8.18 13.84
N SER A 428 14.07 8.08 13.70
CA SER A 428 15.01 9.12 14.13
C SER A 428 15.15 10.27 13.12
N ARG A 429 14.59 10.11 11.90
CA ARG A 429 14.73 11.03 10.77
C ARG A 429 16.20 11.21 10.35
N ALA A 430 16.95 10.11 10.27
CA ALA A 430 18.37 10.11 9.95
C ALA A 430 18.67 10.05 8.44
N GLN A 431 17.65 9.90 7.58
CA GLN A 431 17.84 9.67 6.13
C GLN A 431 18.67 10.76 5.43
N THR A 432 18.52 12.03 5.82
CA THR A 432 19.33 13.13 5.25
C THR A 432 20.80 13.01 5.64
N ALA A 433 21.10 12.66 6.89
CA ALA A 433 22.48 12.47 7.34
C ALA A 433 23.13 11.25 6.67
N VAL A 434 22.36 10.19 6.45
CA VAL A 434 22.82 9.01 5.70
C VAL A 434 23.09 9.35 4.23
N ALA A 435 22.21 10.14 3.58
CA ALA A 435 22.43 10.60 2.22
C ALA A 435 23.65 11.50 2.10
N ASP A 436 23.84 12.43 3.04
CA ASP A 436 25.03 13.29 3.10
C ASP A 436 26.32 12.47 3.24
N LEU A 437 26.32 11.45 4.11
CA LEU A 437 27.44 10.54 4.28
C LEU A 437 27.73 9.78 2.97
N ALA A 438 26.70 9.19 2.35
CA ALA A 438 26.82 8.43 1.12
C ALA A 438 27.35 9.28 -0.04
N ASN A 439 26.78 10.48 -0.23
CA ASN A 439 27.21 11.41 -1.27
C ASN A 439 28.66 11.86 -1.06
N THR A 440 29.05 12.14 0.18
CA THR A 440 30.46 12.51 0.48
C THR A 440 31.42 11.39 0.13
N LEU A 441 31.06 10.13 0.41
CA LEU A 441 31.86 8.96 0.06
C LEU A 441 31.94 8.76 -1.47
N LEU A 442 30.80 8.88 -2.16
CA LEU A 442 30.72 8.79 -3.63
C LEU A 442 31.57 9.85 -4.33
N ASP A 443 31.48 11.11 -3.87
CA ASP A 443 32.26 12.23 -4.40
C ASP A 443 33.78 12.03 -4.27
N ASN A 444 34.20 11.18 -3.32
CA ASN A 444 35.60 10.83 -3.06
C ASN A 444 35.98 9.44 -3.60
N GLY A 445 35.17 8.86 -4.50
CA GLY A 445 35.52 7.65 -5.25
C GLY A 445 35.27 6.33 -4.53
N VAL A 446 34.60 6.33 -3.37
CA VAL A 446 34.14 5.10 -2.71
C VAL A 446 32.85 4.63 -3.39
N ALA A 447 32.77 3.36 -3.76
CA ALA A 447 31.52 2.79 -4.28
C ALA A 447 30.52 2.61 -3.12
N VAL A 448 29.44 3.39 -3.12
CA VAL A 448 28.37 3.29 -2.12
C VAL A 448 27.10 2.75 -2.73
N GLU A 449 26.56 1.70 -2.11
CA GLU A 449 25.29 1.08 -2.46
C GLU A 449 24.38 1.03 -1.22
N PHE A 450 23.08 1.04 -1.45
CA PHE A 450 22.05 0.88 -0.44
C PHE A 450 21.36 -0.46 -0.64
N GLY A 451 21.39 -1.32 0.37
CA GLY A 451 20.71 -2.61 0.35
C GLY A 451 19.35 -2.55 1.04
N ILE A 452 18.28 -2.69 0.26
CA ILE A 452 16.92 -2.62 0.77
C ILE A 452 16.33 -4.01 0.93
N HIS A 453 15.87 -4.31 2.14
CA HIS A 453 15.07 -5.49 2.40
C HIS A 453 13.60 -5.21 2.04
N PRO A 454 12.87 -6.11 1.37
CA PRO A 454 11.50 -5.83 0.90
C PRO A 454 10.51 -5.41 1.99
N VAL A 455 10.73 -5.84 3.23
CA VAL A 455 9.90 -5.52 4.42
C VAL A 455 10.55 -4.52 5.37
N ALA A 456 11.60 -3.80 4.92
CA ALA A 456 12.21 -2.74 5.72
C ALA A 456 11.23 -1.55 5.88
N GLY A 457 10.83 -1.28 7.13
CA GLY A 457 9.94 -0.17 7.47
C GLY A 457 8.56 -0.63 7.95
N ARG A 458 7.55 0.20 7.68
CA ARG A 458 6.13 0.01 8.02
C ARG A 458 5.20 0.03 6.81
N MET A 459 5.76 0.13 5.61
CA MET A 459 5.05 -0.03 4.34
C MET A 459 6.01 -0.58 3.27
N PRO A 460 5.58 -1.47 2.36
CA PRO A 460 6.40 -1.87 1.23
C PRO A 460 6.99 -0.66 0.49
N GLY A 461 8.30 -0.68 0.24
CA GLY A 461 9.02 0.40 -0.45
C GLY A 461 9.27 1.67 0.38
N GLN A 462 8.95 1.68 1.68
CA GLN A 462 9.12 2.89 2.51
C GLN A 462 10.57 3.40 2.51
N MET A 463 11.56 2.51 2.59
CA MET A 463 12.97 2.93 2.59
C MET A 463 13.35 3.60 1.27
N ASN A 464 12.89 3.06 0.12
CA ASN A 464 13.15 3.64 -1.19
C ASN A 464 12.61 5.08 -1.26
N VAL A 465 11.38 5.31 -0.77
CA VAL A 465 10.77 6.66 -0.75
C VAL A 465 11.54 7.62 0.16
N LEU A 466 11.99 7.18 1.34
CA LEU A 466 12.73 8.04 2.29
C LEU A 466 14.14 8.37 1.78
N LEU A 467 14.81 7.42 1.12
CA LEU A 467 16.12 7.66 0.51
C LEU A 467 15.98 8.60 -0.69
N ALA A 468 14.95 8.42 -1.52
CA ALA A 468 14.64 9.31 -2.62
C ALA A 468 14.33 10.74 -2.14
N GLU A 469 13.55 10.88 -1.05
CA GLU A 469 13.33 12.18 -0.37
C GLU A 469 14.64 12.82 0.10
N ALA A 470 15.58 12.01 0.59
CA ALA A 470 16.89 12.47 1.03
C ALA A 470 17.86 12.77 -0.14
N GLY A 471 17.43 12.58 -1.39
CA GLY A 471 18.23 12.86 -2.59
C GLY A 471 19.17 11.73 -3.01
N VAL A 472 18.99 10.50 -2.51
CA VAL A 472 19.76 9.34 -2.96
C VAL A 472 19.22 8.87 -4.32
N SER A 473 20.12 8.76 -5.31
CA SER A 473 19.74 8.23 -6.63
C SER A 473 19.35 6.76 -6.53
N TYR A 474 18.27 6.38 -7.20
CA TYR A 474 17.80 4.99 -7.26
C TYR A 474 18.84 4.04 -7.89
N ASP A 475 19.79 4.55 -8.68
CA ASP A 475 20.87 3.75 -9.29
C ASP A 475 21.81 3.15 -8.22
N HIS A 476 21.87 3.75 -7.02
CA HIS A 476 22.62 3.24 -5.88
C HIS A 476 21.77 2.38 -4.94
N VAL A 477 20.47 2.24 -5.20
CA VAL A 477 19.53 1.53 -4.34
C VAL A 477 19.22 0.18 -4.95
N LEU A 478 19.74 -0.87 -4.30
CA LEU A 478 19.63 -2.26 -4.73
C LEU A 478 18.71 -3.04 -3.78
N GLU A 479 17.97 -3.99 -4.34
CA GLU A 479 17.15 -4.90 -3.55
C GLU A 479 18.01 -6.04 -2.96
N MET A 480 17.55 -6.66 -1.88
CA MET A 480 18.27 -7.74 -1.18
C MET A 480 18.83 -8.83 -2.10
N ASP A 481 18.07 -9.27 -3.11
CA ASP A 481 18.47 -10.34 -4.04
C ASP A 481 19.61 -9.90 -4.98
N GLU A 482 19.77 -8.59 -5.20
CA GLU A 482 20.85 -8.02 -6.00
C GLU A 482 22.12 -7.84 -5.16
N VAL A 483 21.97 -7.62 -3.86
CA VAL A 483 23.09 -7.32 -2.95
C VAL A 483 23.74 -8.58 -2.38
N ASN A 484 22.94 -9.60 -2.02
CA ASN A 484 23.44 -10.82 -1.38
C ASN A 484 24.51 -11.58 -2.21
N PRO A 485 24.42 -11.70 -3.55
CA PRO A 485 25.46 -12.38 -4.34
C PRO A 485 26.85 -11.75 -4.22
N ASP A 486 26.92 -10.42 -4.05
CA ASP A 486 28.16 -9.64 -4.07
C ASP A 486 28.62 -9.19 -2.66
N ILE A 487 27.92 -9.61 -1.61
CA ILE A 487 28.12 -9.10 -0.24
C ILE A 487 29.50 -9.42 0.33
N ALA A 488 30.14 -10.49 -0.14
CA ALA A 488 31.48 -10.90 0.27
C ALA A 488 32.57 -9.91 -0.19
N ASP A 489 32.32 -9.17 -1.27
CA ASP A 489 33.24 -8.17 -1.82
C ASP A 489 33.12 -6.80 -1.12
N VAL A 490 32.08 -6.60 -0.30
CA VAL A 490 31.84 -5.36 0.45
C VAL A 490 32.85 -5.22 1.60
N ASP A 491 33.53 -4.07 1.65
CA ASP A 491 34.50 -3.78 2.69
C ASP A 491 33.84 -3.42 4.02
N VAL A 492 32.80 -2.58 3.98
CA VAL A 492 32.05 -2.15 5.16
C VAL A 492 30.54 -2.19 4.90
N CYS A 493 29.82 -2.98 5.69
CA CYS A 493 28.37 -2.91 5.82
C CYS A 493 28.00 -1.99 6.98
N LEU A 494 27.26 -0.91 6.70
CA LEU A 494 26.77 0.04 7.68
C LEU A 494 25.26 -0.14 7.90
N ILE A 495 24.86 -0.73 9.04
CA ILE A 495 23.46 -1.03 9.34
C ILE A 495 22.87 0.12 10.16
N VAL A 496 21.90 0.84 9.60
CA VAL A 496 21.31 2.02 10.23
C VAL A 496 19.90 1.71 10.73
N GLY A 497 19.79 1.36 12.02
CA GLY A 497 18.49 1.16 12.66
C GLY A 497 17.72 -0.05 12.14
N ALA A 498 18.40 -1.09 11.66
CA ALA A 498 17.83 -2.38 11.31
C ALA A 498 18.25 -3.48 12.32
N ASN A 499 17.45 -4.54 12.41
CA ASN A 499 17.78 -5.71 13.23
C ASN A 499 17.34 -7.02 12.56
N ASP A 500 16.04 -7.27 12.49
CA ASP A 500 15.52 -8.59 12.04
C ASP A 500 15.89 -8.91 10.58
N ILE A 501 15.92 -7.89 9.71
CA ILE A 501 16.27 -8.03 8.28
C ILE A 501 17.75 -8.36 8.00
N THR A 502 18.59 -8.34 9.03
CA THR A 502 20.01 -8.71 8.97
C THR A 502 20.34 -9.77 10.04
N ASN A 503 19.34 -10.50 10.55
CA ASN A 503 19.52 -11.44 11.64
C ASN A 503 19.83 -12.86 11.14
N SER A 504 21.03 -13.36 11.42
CA SER A 504 21.45 -14.70 10.98
C SER A 504 20.68 -15.85 11.62
N ALA A 505 19.95 -15.61 12.72
CA ALA A 505 19.07 -16.60 13.33
C ALA A 505 18.04 -17.16 12.35
N ALA A 506 17.63 -16.36 11.35
CA ALA A 506 16.73 -16.80 10.29
C ALA A 506 17.26 -17.99 9.48
N GLN A 507 18.58 -18.19 9.43
CA GLN A 507 19.24 -19.30 8.72
C GLN A 507 19.97 -20.27 9.66
N GLU A 508 20.35 -19.83 10.86
CA GLU A 508 21.16 -20.60 11.81
C GLU A 508 20.34 -21.29 12.92
N ILE A 509 19.16 -20.76 13.29
CA ILE A 509 18.39 -21.22 14.45
C ILE A 509 17.01 -21.73 14.03
N GLU A 510 16.90 -23.05 13.87
CA GLU A 510 15.65 -23.71 13.53
C GLU A 510 14.56 -23.45 14.58
N GLY A 511 13.36 -23.09 14.12
CA GLY A 511 12.20 -22.85 14.99
C GLY A 511 12.15 -21.47 15.66
N CYS A 512 13.12 -20.57 15.41
CA CYS A 512 12.98 -19.18 15.83
C CYS A 512 11.84 -18.47 15.07
N SER A 513 11.36 -17.33 15.59
CA SER A 513 10.21 -16.60 15.05
C SER A 513 10.40 -16.06 13.63
N ILE A 514 11.65 -15.98 13.16
CA ILE A 514 12.04 -15.54 11.81
C ILE A 514 12.75 -16.64 11.02
N TRP A 515 12.68 -17.90 11.47
CA TRP A 515 13.31 -19.03 10.77
C TRP A 515 12.83 -19.10 9.33
N GLY A 516 13.74 -19.20 8.37
CA GLY A 516 13.46 -19.23 6.94
C GLY A 516 13.15 -17.87 6.31
N MET A 517 13.14 -16.77 7.08
CA MET A 517 13.02 -15.43 6.51
C MET A 517 14.27 -15.12 5.67
N PRO A 518 14.13 -14.70 4.40
CA PRO A 518 15.22 -14.11 3.65
C PRO A 518 15.77 -12.90 4.44
N VAL A 519 17.08 -12.72 4.44
CA VAL A 519 17.75 -11.61 5.14
C VAL A 519 18.93 -11.14 4.30
N ILE A 520 19.37 -9.90 4.52
CA ILE A 520 20.63 -9.42 3.95
C ILE A 520 21.77 -10.01 4.78
N GLU A 521 22.64 -10.79 4.14
CA GLU A 521 23.62 -11.67 4.79
C GLU A 521 24.90 -10.91 5.21
N VAL A 522 24.74 -9.81 5.94
CA VAL A 522 25.81 -8.84 6.28
C VAL A 522 27.04 -9.46 6.93
N TRP A 523 26.86 -10.57 7.65
CA TRP A 523 27.94 -11.31 8.30
C TRP A 523 28.92 -11.94 7.31
N LYS A 524 28.58 -12.02 6.02
CA LYS A 524 29.50 -12.49 4.96
C LYS A 524 30.41 -11.38 4.43
N SER A 525 30.18 -10.11 4.79
CA SER A 525 31.04 -8.99 4.42
C SER A 525 32.33 -8.93 5.25
N LYS A 526 33.30 -8.11 4.82
CA LYS A 526 34.59 -8.00 5.51
C LYS A 526 34.45 -7.35 6.90
N LYS A 527 33.61 -6.32 7.03
CA LYS A 527 33.32 -5.63 8.29
C LYS A 527 31.88 -5.14 8.35
N THR A 528 31.25 -5.30 9.50
CA THR A 528 29.86 -4.94 9.76
C THR A 528 29.79 -3.96 10.92
N VAL A 529 29.07 -2.84 10.77
CA VAL A 529 28.88 -1.84 11.84
C VAL A 529 27.40 -1.57 12.05
N TYR A 530 26.89 -1.84 13.26
CA TYR A 530 25.49 -1.59 13.62
C TYR A 530 25.32 -0.28 14.37
N LEU A 531 24.44 0.59 13.87
CA LEU A 531 24.00 1.82 14.52
C LEU A 531 22.66 1.58 15.20
N LYS A 532 22.67 1.48 16.53
CA LYS A 532 21.45 1.28 17.34
C LYS A 532 21.58 1.90 18.73
N ARG A 533 20.45 2.15 19.40
CA ARG A 533 20.41 2.78 20.73
C ARG A 533 20.89 1.86 21.85
N THR A 534 20.53 0.58 21.80
CA THR A 534 20.83 -0.43 22.82
C THR A 534 20.99 -1.81 22.16
N MET A 535 21.50 -2.80 22.88
CA MET A 535 21.58 -4.19 22.41
C MET A 535 20.23 -4.93 22.33
N GLY A 536 19.10 -4.24 22.55
CA GLY A 536 17.77 -4.86 22.51
C GLY A 536 17.40 -5.50 21.17
N GLY A 537 16.42 -6.40 21.23
CA GLY A 537 15.84 -7.09 20.07
C GLY A 537 15.13 -6.16 19.09
N GLY A 538 14.79 -6.70 17.92
CA GLY A 538 14.01 -6.04 16.89
C GLY A 538 12.52 -6.16 17.16
N TYR A 539 11.73 -6.28 16.11
CA TYR A 539 10.31 -6.57 16.23
C TYR A 539 10.06 -8.00 16.72
N ALA A 540 10.85 -8.96 16.21
CA ALA A 540 10.76 -10.36 16.60
C ALA A 540 11.13 -10.64 18.07
N ASP A 541 11.60 -9.61 18.79
CA ASP A 541 12.17 -9.67 20.15
C ASP A 541 13.19 -10.81 20.31
N LEU A 542 13.93 -11.06 19.22
CA LEU A 542 14.97 -12.07 19.12
C LEU A 542 16.33 -11.40 19.25
N GLU A 543 17.25 -12.05 19.96
CA GLU A 543 18.65 -11.69 19.94
C GLU A 543 19.23 -11.93 18.53
N ASN A 544 20.10 -11.05 18.06
CA ASN A 544 20.72 -11.19 16.75
C ASN A 544 22.13 -11.76 16.93
N PRO A 545 22.41 -13.00 16.47
CA PRO A 545 23.73 -13.61 16.62
C PRO A 545 24.84 -12.81 15.92
N VAL A 546 24.49 -12.02 14.88
CA VAL A 546 25.46 -11.20 14.14
C VAL A 546 26.14 -10.17 15.04
N PHE A 547 25.49 -9.71 16.11
CA PHE A 547 26.09 -8.75 17.06
C PHE A 547 27.34 -9.28 17.77
N PHE A 548 27.53 -10.60 17.78
CA PHE A 548 28.62 -11.28 18.48
C PHE A 548 29.60 -11.96 17.52
N LYS A 549 29.48 -11.73 16.22
CA LYS A 549 30.43 -12.26 15.23
C LYS A 549 31.69 -11.38 15.16
N ASP A 550 32.83 -11.99 14.86
CA ASP A 550 34.15 -11.35 14.90
C ASP A 550 34.28 -10.13 13.96
N ASN A 551 33.55 -10.12 12.85
CA ASN A 551 33.54 -9.03 11.88
C ASN A 551 32.51 -7.93 12.19
N THR A 552 31.85 -7.96 13.36
CA THR A 552 30.79 -7.02 13.73
C THR A 552 31.21 -6.10 14.86
N GLU A 553 30.93 -4.82 14.68
CA GLU A 553 31.12 -3.77 15.69
C GLU A 553 29.81 -3.01 15.95
N MET A 554 29.58 -2.63 17.21
CA MET A 554 28.39 -1.91 17.66
C MET A 554 28.72 -0.43 17.88
N LEU A 555 28.11 0.46 17.08
CA LEU A 555 28.17 1.91 17.27
C LEU A 555 26.90 2.37 17.97
N LEU A 556 26.93 2.37 19.31
CA LEU A 556 25.75 2.68 20.12
C LEU A 556 25.44 4.18 20.16
N GLY A 557 24.17 4.53 19.98
CA GLY A 557 23.69 5.90 20.03
C GLY A 557 22.33 6.11 19.34
N ASP A 558 21.81 7.33 19.43
CA ASP A 558 20.69 7.72 18.57
C ASP A 558 21.14 7.79 17.11
N ALA A 559 20.37 7.16 16.21
CA ALA A 559 20.77 6.99 14.82
C ALA A 559 20.97 8.32 14.08
N LYS A 560 20.20 9.36 14.40
CA LYS A 560 20.38 10.67 13.77
C LYS A 560 21.69 11.30 14.22
N GLY A 561 21.91 11.39 15.52
CA GLY A 561 23.13 12.00 16.05
C GLY A 561 24.42 11.29 15.62
N THR A 562 24.40 9.95 15.56
CA THR A 562 25.56 9.18 15.09
C THR A 562 25.79 9.35 13.59
N CYS A 563 24.75 9.31 12.76
CA CYS A 563 24.89 9.54 11.31
C CYS A 563 25.36 10.97 10.99
N GLU A 564 24.85 11.99 11.69
CA GLU A 564 25.31 13.38 11.53
C GLU A 564 26.79 13.52 11.90
N SER A 565 27.22 12.85 12.97
CA SER A 565 28.62 12.85 13.40
C SER A 565 29.53 12.15 12.39
N LEU A 566 29.10 11.01 11.84
CA LEU A 566 29.82 10.32 10.77
C LEU A 566 29.94 11.20 9.52
N ALA A 567 28.82 11.77 9.05
CA ALA A 567 28.80 12.62 7.86
C ALA A 567 29.72 13.84 8.02
N SER A 568 29.71 14.49 9.19
CA SER A 568 30.61 15.64 9.47
C SER A 568 32.07 15.22 9.43
N LYS A 569 32.44 14.16 10.15
CA LYS A 569 33.85 13.74 10.26
C LYS A 569 34.42 13.17 8.96
N VAL A 570 33.61 12.47 8.15
CA VAL A 570 34.05 12.03 6.83
C VAL A 570 34.36 13.23 5.93
N LYS A 571 33.54 14.29 5.97
CA LYS A 571 33.82 15.55 5.25
C LYS A 571 35.12 16.19 5.73
N GLU A 572 35.37 16.21 7.04
CA GLU A 572 36.62 16.74 7.60
C GLU A 572 37.84 15.94 7.13
N VAL A 573 37.76 14.61 7.06
CA VAL A 573 38.87 13.75 6.60
C VAL A 573 39.19 13.97 5.12
N TYR A 574 38.19 14.14 4.25
CA TYR A 574 38.43 14.38 2.82
C TYR A 574 38.73 15.84 2.47
N ALA A 575 38.45 16.79 3.37
CA ALA A 575 38.81 18.19 3.21
C ALA A 575 40.25 18.50 3.66
N ALA A 576 40.85 17.63 4.47
CA ALA A 576 42.23 17.70 4.96
C ALA A 576 43.21 17.07 3.96
#